data_AF-A0A6A5TND5-F1
#
_entry.id   AF-A0A6A5TND5-F1
#
_cell.length_a   1.000
_cell.length_b   1.000
_cell.length_c   1.000
_cell.angle_alpha   90.00
_cell.angle_beta   90.00
_cell.angle_gamma   90.00
#
_symmetry.space_group_name_H-M   'P 1'
#
loop_
_entity.id
_entity.type
_entity.pdbx_description
1 polymer ?
#
loop_
_entity_poly.entity_id
_entity_poly.type
_entity_poly.pdbx_seq_one_letter_code
_entity_poly.pdbx_strand_id
1 'polypeptide(L)'
;MRLPCLFVSTVFLHFARGIEEFQSRCLGFAPQTTISNATLTVREYVTKGTNISLEDNDRSCNRPFQVAAANVCRVALSVPTSNRSSVTMELWIPEQWEGGRILTASNGGIDGCIPYENLAYGTEHGFVTVAANNGHNGTSGNAFLNNPDVIIDYAYRSLHTSIVQAKSLSKLFYNQTYKKSYFIGCSLGGRQGIGAADRYPNDFDGIIAGSPASDFNNLYAWRASFYPITGKNTSSDFIDAKKWVMIHDEVLRQCDTVDGVQDGIIEDPTLCNFKPETLLCPSPPIYGVQNTSSCLTPAQIAVVNKIHSPLYGTDDKLIYPAMQYGNELKANTGLFNGLPWQLSQDWYRGKTIAYHGLQDQQITSFQGIRFYDHLRRGMSKTPSELDDFYRFFRISGMFHCNAGPGAWVFGQGGSGSAAGIPFEAEENVLAAIVDWVEKGKAPEGITGTKFVEDDAAKGVSFKRRHCKYPSRNTYVGGDPGEVRSWGCRDV
;
A
#
# COMPACT_ATOMS: atom_id res chain seq x y z
N MET A 1 -42.43 34.70 -53.49
CA MET A 1 -42.51 33.90 -52.25
C MET A 1 -41.10 33.84 -51.67
N ARG A 2 -40.76 34.75 -50.74
CA ARG A 2 -39.44 34.87 -50.11
C ARG A 2 -39.56 34.32 -48.68
N LEU A 3 -38.86 33.23 -48.37
CA LEU A 3 -38.66 32.78 -46.97
C LEU A 3 -37.48 33.55 -46.35
N PRO A 4 -37.53 33.91 -45.05
CA PRO A 4 -36.57 34.83 -44.45
C PRO A 4 -35.30 34.13 -43.91
N CYS A 5 -34.12 34.65 -44.29
CA CYS A 5 -32.80 34.37 -43.70
C CYS A 5 -32.61 34.87 -42.25
N LEU A 6 -33.67 35.34 -41.57
CA LEU A 6 -33.55 36.02 -40.27
C LEU A 6 -33.53 35.09 -39.04
N PHE A 7 -33.82 33.79 -39.18
CA PHE A 7 -33.85 32.86 -38.04
C PHE A 7 -32.51 32.23 -37.69
N VAL A 8 -31.54 32.19 -38.61
CA VAL A 8 -30.23 31.56 -38.34
C VAL A 8 -29.30 32.53 -37.58
N SER A 9 -29.38 33.83 -37.84
CA SER A 9 -28.47 34.83 -37.22
C SER A 9 -28.76 35.05 -35.72
N THR A 10 -30.03 35.10 -35.31
CA THR A 10 -30.43 35.35 -33.91
C THR A 10 -30.13 34.19 -32.97
N VAL A 11 -30.21 32.95 -33.44
CA VAL A 11 -29.87 31.74 -32.66
C VAL A 11 -28.35 31.66 -32.45
N PHE A 12 -27.55 31.91 -33.48
CA PHE A 12 -26.09 31.97 -33.36
C PHE A 12 -25.62 33.10 -32.42
N LEU A 13 -26.25 34.28 -32.49
CA LEU A 13 -25.96 35.40 -31.58
C LEU A 13 -26.31 35.10 -30.11
N HIS A 14 -27.41 34.40 -29.83
CA HIS A 14 -27.76 34.00 -28.46
C HIS A 14 -26.84 32.91 -27.90
N PHE A 15 -26.44 31.95 -28.75
CA PHE A 15 -25.51 30.88 -28.34
C PHE A 15 -24.11 31.41 -28.04
N ALA A 16 -23.58 32.29 -28.91
CA ALA A 16 -22.29 32.94 -28.70
C ALA A 16 -22.28 33.80 -27.42
N ARG A 17 -23.37 34.53 -27.15
CA ARG A 17 -23.51 35.38 -25.95
C ARG A 17 -23.56 34.56 -24.65
N GLY A 18 -24.18 33.38 -24.67
CA GLY A 18 -24.22 32.48 -23.50
C GLY A 18 -22.85 31.88 -23.14
N ILE A 19 -22.03 31.55 -24.16
CA ILE A 19 -20.65 31.05 -23.96
C ILE A 19 -19.75 32.15 -23.41
N GLU A 20 -19.81 33.36 -23.97
CA GLU A 20 -19.04 34.52 -23.46
C GLU A 20 -19.41 34.85 -22.00
N GLU A 21 -20.69 34.73 -21.65
CA GLU A 21 -21.17 34.94 -20.29
C GLU A 21 -20.65 33.87 -19.31
N PHE A 22 -20.65 32.59 -19.71
CA PHE A 22 -20.13 31.51 -18.87
C PHE A 22 -18.61 31.63 -18.66
N GLN A 23 -17.85 31.86 -19.73
CA GLN A 23 -16.41 32.06 -19.64
C GLN A 23 -16.07 33.24 -18.73
N SER A 24 -16.76 34.38 -18.88
CA SER A 24 -16.56 35.54 -18.00
C SER A 24 -16.89 35.21 -16.54
N ARG A 25 -17.97 34.48 -16.27
CA ARG A 25 -18.29 34.02 -14.91
C ARG A 25 -17.23 33.09 -14.34
N CYS A 26 -16.71 32.17 -15.15
CA CYS A 26 -15.64 31.27 -14.75
C CYS A 26 -14.37 32.05 -14.35
N LEU A 27 -13.92 32.94 -15.23
CA LEU A 27 -12.71 33.75 -14.98
C LEU A 27 -12.90 34.76 -13.85
N GLY A 28 -14.13 35.17 -13.54
CA GLY A 28 -14.48 35.99 -12.39
C GLY A 28 -14.71 35.22 -11.09
N PHE A 29 -14.79 33.88 -11.13
CA PHE A 29 -15.16 33.08 -9.97
C PHE A 29 -14.07 33.12 -8.89
N ALA A 30 -14.45 33.40 -7.64
CA ALA A 30 -13.54 33.59 -6.52
C ALA A 30 -13.90 32.66 -5.33
N PRO A 31 -13.82 31.33 -5.52
CA PRO A 31 -14.28 30.34 -4.54
C PRO A 31 -13.55 30.41 -3.19
N GLN A 32 -12.28 30.82 -3.17
CA GLN A 32 -11.46 30.97 -1.97
C GLN A 32 -12.01 32.01 -0.98
N THR A 33 -12.87 32.92 -1.43
CA THR A 33 -13.51 33.92 -0.55
C THR A 33 -14.58 33.32 0.35
N THR A 34 -15.09 32.13 0.01
CA THR A 34 -16.16 31.44 0.75
C THR A 34 -15.62 30.35 1.67
N ILE A 35 -14.40 29.87 1.41
CA ILE A 35 -13.80 28.75 2.14
C ILE A 35 -12.65 29.28 2.99
N SER A 36 -12.81 29.18 4.31
CA SER A 36 -11.84 29.70 5.28
C SER A 36 -10.44 29.14 4.99
N ASN A 37 -9.47 30.05 4.82
CA ASN A 37 -8.06 29.78 4.56
C ASN A 37 -7.77 28.94 3.31
N ALA A 38 -8.73 28.77 2.39
CA ALA A 38 -8.47 28.08 1.14
C ALA A 38 -7.61 28.93 0.19
N THR A 39 -6.79 28.25 -0.60
CA THR A 39 -5.95 28.88 -1.63
C THR A 39 -6.40 28.41 -3.00
N LEU A 40 -6.75 29.34 -3.89
CA LEU A 40 -7.05 29.06 -5.30
C LEU A 40 -5.74 28.81 -6.06
N THR A 41 -5.59 27.63 -6.68
CA THR A 41 -4.39 27.26 -7.44
C THR A 41 -4.63 27.25 -8.93
N VAL A 42 -5.80 26.80 -9.38
CA VAL A 42 -6.19 26.81 -10.81
C VAL A 42 -7.56 27.45 -10.95
N ARG A 43 -7.71 28.29 -11.97
CA ARG A 43 -9.00 28.79 -12.45
C ARG A 43 -8.90 29.06 -13.94
N GLU A 44 -9.58 28.24 -14.73
CA GLU A 44 -9.57 28.37 -16.17
C GLU A 44 -10.88 27.90 -16.79
N TYR A 45 -11.23 28.51 -17.92
CA TYR A 45 -12.29 28.02 -18.78
C TYR A 45 -11.67 27.08 -19.82
N VAL A 46 -12.13 25.83 -19.85
CA VAL A 46 -11.60 24.78 -20.73
C VAL A 46 -12.68 24.37 -21.69
N THR A 47 -12.39 24.42 -22.99
CA THR A 47 -13.33 23.97 -24.02
C THR A 47 -13.24 22.47 -24.24
N LYS A 48 -14.36 21.86 -24.63
CA LYS A 48 -14.45 20.45 -25.03
C LYS A 48 -13.36 20.10 -26.06
N GLY A 49 -12.70 18.97 -25.85
CA GLY A 49 -11.61 18.47 -26.69
C GLY A 49 -10.23 19.01 -26.33
N THR A 50 -10.14 20.00 -25.43
CA THR A 50 -8.85 20.49 -24.94
C THR A 50 -8.13 19.38 -24.17
N ASN A 51 -6.86 19.17 -24.49
CA ASN A 51 -5.98 18.30 -23.73
C ASN A 51 -5.33 19.08 -22.59
N ILE A 52 -5.84 18.92 -21.38
CA ILE A 52 -5.36 19.63 -20.19
C ILE A 52 -4.06 19.00 -19.72
N SER A 53 -2.98 19.78 -19.66
CA SER A 53 -1.71 19.37 -19.03
C SER A 53 -1.85 19.37 -17.51
N LEU A 54 -1.37 18.33 -16.84
CA LEU A 54 -1.48 18.13 -15.40
C LEU A 54 -0.08 18.15 -14.75
N GLU A 55 0.67 19.23 -14.98
CA GLU A 55 2.09 19.35 -14.57
C GLU A 55 2.29 19.30 -13.06
N ASP A 56 1.31 19.78 -12.29
CA ASP A 56 1.32 19.77 -10.82
C ASP A 56 0.96 18.39 -10.24
N ASN A 57 0.50 17.45 -11.07
CA ASN A 57 0.15 16.11 -10.62
C ASN A 57 1.43 15.32 -10.31
N ASP A 58 1.43 14.59 -9.20
CA ASP A 58 2.60 13.80 -8.84
C ASP A 58 2.90 12.76 -9.92
N ARG A 59 4.17 12.64 -10.31
CA ARG A 59 4.60 11.75 -11.40
C ARG A 59 4.18 10.30 -11.17
N SER A 60 4.12 9.85 -9.92
CA SER A 60 3.70 8.49 -9.57
C SER A 60 2.22 8.23 -9.87
N CYS A 61 1.39 9.27 -9.98
CA CYS A 61 -0.01 9.15 -10.37
C CYS A 61 -0.22 8.72 -11.83
N ASN A 62 0.83 8.81 -12.67
CA ASN A 62 0.87 8.38 -14.07
C ASN A 62 -0.31 8.93 -14.91
N ARG A 63 -0.67 10.19 -14.68
CA ARG A 63 -1.74 10.93 -15.38
C ARG A 63 -1.22 12.31 -15.76
N PRO A 64 -0.42 12.42 -16.84
CA PRO A 64 0.19 13.68 -17.24
C PRO A 64 -0.78 14.65 -17.93
N PHE A 65 -1.90 14.14 -18.45
CA PHE A 65 -2.92 14.95 -19.11
C PHE A 65 -4.31 14.32 -19.00
N GLN A 66 -5.34 15.13 -19.26
CA GLN A 66 -6.72 14.67 -19.41
C GLN A 66 -7.44 15.50 -20.48
N VAL A 67 -8.17 14.83 -21.39
CA VAL A 67 -9.03 15.52 -22.36
C VAL A 67 -10.34 15.95 -21.68
N ALA A 68 -10.70 17.23 -21.83
CA ALA A 68 -11.99 17.75 -21.37
C ALA A 68 -13.13 17.24 -22.28
N ALA A 69 -14.09 16.51 -21.72
CA ALA A 69 -15.21 15.95 -22.47
C ALA A 69 -16.37 16.95 -22.69
N ALA A 70 -16.38 18.06 -21.95
CA ALA A 70 -17.34 19.15 -22.04
C ALA A 70 -16.64 20.51 -21.87
N ASN A 71 -17.33 21.60 -22.21
CA ASN A 71 -16.90 22.95 -21.82
C ASN A 71 -17.09 23.10 -20.30
N VAL A 72 -16.02 23.43 -19.59
CA VAL A 72 -16.02 23.48 -18.12
C VAL A 72 -15.31 24.71 -17.59
N CYS A 73 -15.74 25.20 -16.43
CA CYS A 73 -14.91 25.98 -15.55
C CYS A 73 -14.15 25.03 -14.62
N ARG A 74 -12.83 24.94 -14.81
CA ARG A 74 -11.94 24.13 -13.97
C ARG A 74 -11.40 24.99 -12.84
N VAL A 75 -11.60 24.52 -11.62
CA VAL A 75 -11.20 25.19 -10.39
C VAL A 75 -10.43 24.22 -9.51
N ALA A 76 -9.22 24.58 -9.09
CA ALA A 76 -8.44 23.81 -8.12
C ALA A 76 -8.21 24.65 -6.85
N LEU A 77 -8.37 24.01 -5.70
CA LEU A 77 -8.26 24.64 -4.38
C LEU A 77 -7.43 23.76 -3.46
N SER A 78 -6.52 24.37 -2.70
CA SER A 78 -5.98 23.77 -1.47
C SER A 78 -6.83 24.23 -0.28
N VAL A 79 -7.42 23.28 0.44
CA VAL A 79 -8.30 23.52 1.59
C VAL A 79 -7.63 22.98 2.85
N PRO A 80 -7.20 23.84 3.80
CA PRO A 80 -6.66 23.38 5.07
C PRO A 80 -7.69 22.55 5.85
N THR A 81 -7.26 21.39 6.34
CA THR A 81 -8.10 20.47 7.12
C THR A 81 -7.62 20.33 8.57
N SER A 82 -6.38 20.77 8.84
CA SER A 82 -5.81 20.96 10.18
C SER A 82 -4.71 22.04 10.13
N ASN A 83 -3.95 22.20 11.21
CA ASN A 83 -2.75 23.06 11.20
C ASN A 83 -1.54 22.43 10.48
N ARG A 84 -1.64 21.14 10.10
CA ARG A 84 -0.53 20.36 9.53
C ARG A 84 -0.95 19.43 8.39
N SER A 85 -2.15 19.66 7.83
CA SER A 85 -2.67 18.95 6.67
C SER A 85 -3.64 19.82 5.88
N SER A 86 -3.72 19.54 4.58
CA SER A 86 -4.59 20.22 3.63
C SER A 86 -4.96 19.26 2.51
N VAL A 87 -6.12 19.49 1.90
CA VAL A 87 -6.63 18.70 0.79
C VAL A 87 -6.64 19.55 -0.46
N THR A 88 -6.02 19.07 -1.52
CA THR A 88 -6.17 19.65 -2.85
C THR A 88 -7.41 19.03 -3.48
N MET A 89 -8.37 19.86 -3.87
CA MET A 89 -9.58 19.45 -4.58
C MET A 89 -9.69 20.16 -5.92
N GLU A 90 -10.18 19.44 -6.92
CA GLU A 90 -10.57 20.00 -8.20
C GLU A 90 -12.07 19.87 -8.41
N LEU A 91 -12.68 20.96 -8.87
CA LEU A 91 -14.09 21.09 -9.19
C LEU A 91 -14.19 21.47 -10.67
N TRP A 92 -14.82 20.62 -11.47
CA TRP A 92 -15.13 20.90 -12.86
C TRP A 92 -16.62 21.20 -12.98
N ILE A 93 -16.92 22.42 -13.42
CA ILE A 93 -18.26 22.98 -13.47
C ILE A 93 -18.66 23.10 -14.94
N PRO A 94 -19.61 22.32 -15.47
CA PRO A 94 -19.95 22.35 -16.89
C PRO A 94 -20.76 23.59 -17.30
N GLU A 95 -20.75 23.99 -18.58
CA GLU A 95 -21.64 25.06 -19.06
C GLU A 95 -23.12 24.75 -18.77
N GLN A 96 -23.51 23.49 -18.99
CA GLN A 96 -24.85 22.99 -18.76
C GLN A 96 -24.88 22.09 -17.52
N TRP A 97 -25.56 22.56 -16.46
CA TRP A 97 -25.73 21.79 -15.24
C TRP A 97 -27.03 20.98 -15.29
N GLU A 98 -26.95 19.78 -15.86
CA GLU A 98 -28.11 18.95 -16.08
C GLU A 98 -28.74 18.47 -14.77
N GLY A 99 -29.99 18.88 -14.54
CA GLY A 99 -30.77 18.41 -13.39
C GLY A 99 -30.20 18.83 -12.03
N GLY A 100 -29.25 19.76 -11.96
CA GLY A 100 -28.65 20.19 -10.70
C GLY A 100 -27.87 19.09 -9.97
N ARG A 101 -27.20 18.19 -10.71
CA ARG A 101 -26.53 17.00 -10.16
C ARG A 101 -25.06 17.26 -9.84
N ILE A 102 -24.59 16.79 -8.69
CA ILE A 102 -23.17 16.79 -8.32
C ILE A 102 -22.66 15.36 -8.32
N LEU A 103 -21.46 15.13 -8.84
CA LEU A 103 -20.76 13.85 -8.77
C LEU A 103 -19.43 14.01 -8.03
N THR A 104 -19.17 13.17 -7.04
CA THR A 104 -17.86 13.06 -6.41
C THR A 104 -17.15 11.81 -6.90
N ALA A 105 -15.95 11.99 -7.45
CA ALA A 105 -15.07 10.91 -7.85
C ALA A 105 -14.00 10.65 -6.79
N SER A 106 -13.52 9.40 -6.77
CA SER A 106 -12.66 8.90 -5.70
C SER A 106 -11.34 8.30 -6.18
N ASN A 107 -10.43 8.07 -5.24
CA ASN A 107 -9.05 7.68 -5.44
C ASN A 107 -8.82 6.14 -5.48
N GLY A 108 -7.56 5.73 -5.60
CA GLY A 108 -7.12 4.33 -5.62
C GLY A 108 -6.08 3.98 -4.55
N GLY A 109 -5.95 2.69 -4.21
CA GLY A 109 -4.85 2.19 -3.37
C GLY A 109 -4.67 2.93 -2.03
N ILE A 110 -3.49 3.51 -1.84
CA ILE A 110 -3.15 4.50 -0.78
C ILE A 110 -2.74 5.84 -1.39
N ASP A 111 -3.17 6.09 -2.62
CA ASP A 111 -2.73 7.26 -3.37
C ASP A 111 -3.47 8.53 -2.93
N GLY A 112 -2.86 9.65 -3.30
CA GLY A 112 -3.45 10.98 -3.31
C GLY A 112 -3.65 11.50 -4.72
N CYS A 113 -4.02 10.62 -5.66
CA CYS A 113 -4.09 10.97 -7.07
C CYS A 113 -5.52 11.34 -7.45
N ILE A 114 -5.73 12.56 -7.93
CA ILE A 114 -7.04 13.00 -8.42
C ILE A 114 -7.38 12.19 -9.70
N PRO A 115 -8.55 11.51 -9.75
CA PRO A 115 -9.00 10.74 -10.91
C PRO A 115 -9.61 11.67 -11.98
N TYR A 116 -8.76 12.40 -12.70
CA TYR A 116 -9.20 13.36 -13.73
C TYR A 116 -10.08 12.74 -14.81
N GLU A 117 -9.88 11.45 -15.11
CA GLU A 117 -10.73 10.66 -16.00
C GLU A 117 -12.21 10.68 -15.57
N ASN A 118 -12.47 10.64 -14.25
CA ASN A 118 -13.81 10.66 -13.70
C ASN A 118 -14.38 12.08 -13.59
N LEU A 119 -13.53 13.11 -13.46
CA LEU A 119 -13.94 14.51 -13.59
C LEU A 119 -14.46 14.79 -15.01
N ALA A 120 -13.73 14.31 -16.02
CA ALA A 120 -14.14 14.41 -17.42
C ALA A 120 -15.44 13.65 -17.68
N TYR A 121 -15.53 12.39 -17.22
CA TYR A 121 -16.74 11.57 -17.38
C TYR A 121 -17.98 12.21 -16.73
N GLY A 122 -17.86 12.71 -15.49
CA GLY A 122 -18.99 13.35 -14.82
C GLY A 122 -19.47 14.61 -15.54
N THR A 123 -18.53 15.46 -15.97
CA THR A 123 -18.87 16.69 -16.69
C THR A 123 -19.40 16.45 -18.10
N GLU A 124 -18.98 15.38 -18.77
CA GLU A 124 -19.58 14.92 -20.04
C GLU A 124 -21.09 14.70 -19.91
N HIS A 125 -21.53 14.22 -18.75
CA HIS A 125 -22.93 13.94 -18.43
C HIS A 125 -23.62 15.08 -17.64
N GLY A 126 -23.06 16.29 -17.70
CA GLY A 126 -23.68 17.50 -17.14
C GLY A 126 -23.66 17.59 -15.61
N PHE A 127 -22.85 16.77 -14.94
CA PHE A 127 -22.63 16.90 -13.49
C PHE A 127 -21.60 17.98 -13.21
N VAL A 128 -21.83 18.79 -12.17
CA VAL A 128 -20.69 19.41 -11.49
C VAL A 128 -19.92 18.29 -10.82
N THR A 129 -18.64 18.14 -11.17
CA THR A 129 -17.86 16.99 -10.73
C THR A 129 -16.69 17.44 -9.86
N VAL A 130 -16.50 16.77 -8.72
CA VAL A 130 -15.44 17.09 -7.75
C VAL A 130 -14.60 15.86 -7.44
N ALA A 131 -13.31 16.05 -7.23
CA ALA A 131 -12.42 15.04 -6.69
C ALA A 131 -11.30 15.69 -5.87
N ALA A 132 -10.66 14.91 -5.01
CA ALA A 132 -9.62 15.40 -4.11
C ALA A 132 -8.43 14.44 -4.03
N ASN A 133 -7.30 14.92 -3.54
CA ASN A 133 -6.03 14.19 -3.45
C ASN A 133 -5.88 13.38 -2.16
N ASN A 134 -6.95 13.07 -1.42
CA ASN A 134 -6.89 12.37 -0.13
C ASN A 134 -6.03 13.03 0.97
N GLY A 135 -5.55 14.27 0.80
CA GLY A 135 -4.70 14.96 1.78
C GLY A 135 -3.19 14.77 1.57
N HIS A 136 -2.76 14.09 0.51
CA HIS A 136 -1.35 13.97 0.11
C HIS A 136 -1.20 13.86 -1.41
N ASN A 137 0.03 13.82 -1.92
CA ASN A 137 0.29 13.68 -3.36
C ASN A 137 1.03 12.36 -3.62
N GLY A 138 0.74 11.74 -4.76
CA GLY A 138 1.40 10.53 -5.23
C GLY A 138 0.87 9.23 -4.64
N THR A 139 1.50 8.11 -4.99
CA THR A 139 1.01 6.76 -4.69
C THR A 139 1.65 6.11 -3.45
N SER A 140 2.44 6.86 -2.68
CA SER A 140 3.20 6.36 -1.53
C SER A 140 2.57 6.79 -0.20
N GLY A 141 2.70 5.96 0.83
CA GLY A 141 2.26 6.28 2.18
C GLY A 141 3.21 7.17 2.99
N ASN A 142 4.29 7.69 2.38
CA ASN A 142 5.29 8.50 3.08
C ASN A 142 4.68 9.71 3.82
N ALA A 143 3.64 10.32 3.26
CA ALA A 143 2.95 11.46 3.88
C ALA A 143 2.23 11.10 5.19
N PHE A 144 1.96 9.82 5.44
CA PHE A 144 1.34 9.33 6.68
C PHE A 144 2.35 9.28 7.84
N LEU A 145 3.65 9.18 7.54
CA LEU A 145 4.68 9.01 8.55
C LEU A 145 4.68 10.19 9.53
N ASN A 146 4.49 9.89 10.81
CA ASN A 146 4.41 10.87 11.90
C ASN A 146 3.34 11.96 11.69
N ASN A 147 2.35 11.76 10.81
CA ASN A 147 1.31 12.74 10.50
C ASN A 147 -0.11 12.14 10.54
N PRO A 148 -0.72 12.05 11.75
CA PRO A 148 -2.06 11.47 11.88
C PRO A 148 -3.16 12.28 11.17
N ASP A 149 -2.96 13.58 10.95
CA ASP A 149 -3.96 14.41 10.27
C ASP A 149 -4.10 14.06 8.78
N VAL A 150 -3.01 13.69 8.11
CA VAL A 150 -3.05 13.19 6.73
C VAL A 150 -3.72 11.82 6.68
N ILE A 151 -3.52 10.97 7.70
CA ILE A 151 -4.23 9.69 7.80
C ILE A 151 -5.75 9.93 7.96
N ILE A 152 -6.16 10.94 8.73
CA ILE A 152 -7.57 11.33 8.88
C ILE A 152 -8.14 11.86 7.55
N ASP A 153 -7.38 12.67 6.82
CA ASP A 153 -7.75 13.15 5.48
C ASP A 153 -7.98 11.98 4.52
N TYR A 154 -7.04 11.05 4.45
CA TYR A 154 -7.12 9.85 3.63
C TYR A 154 -8.30 8.95 4.05
N ALA A 155 -8.51 8.77 5.36
CA ALA A 155 -9.50 7.84 5.88
C ALA A 155 -10.95 8.29 5.63
N TYR A 156 -11.24 9.59 5.70
CA TYR A 156 -12.59 10.10 5.45
C TYR A 156 -12.68 11.61 5.19
N ARG A 157 -11.81 12.43 5.78
CA ARG A 157 -12.04 13.88 5.86
C ARG A 157 -11.88 14.57 4.50
N SER A 158 -10.95 14.11 3.66
CA SER A 158 -10.76 14.66 2.30
C SER A 158 -12.01 14.52 1.44
N LEU A 159 -12.62 13.33 1.43
CA LEU A 159 -13.83 13.09 0.66
C LEU A 159 -14.96 14.00 1.12
N HIS A 160 -15.25 13.99 2.43
CA HIS A 160 -16.31 14.79 3.02
C HIS A 160 -16.11 16.30 2.77
N THR A 161 -14.90 16.80 3.00
CA THR A 161 -14.55 18.20 2.71
C THR A 161 -14.82 18.54 1.25
N SER A 162 -14.40 17.68 0.30
CA SER A 162 -14.58 17.95 -1.13
C SER A 162 -16.05 18.09 -1.54
N ILE A 163 -16.94 17.21 -1.07
CA ILE A 163 -18.37 17.28 -1.42
C ILE A 163 -19.08 18.44 -0.71
N VAL A 164 -18.74 18.72 0.55
CA VAL A 164 -19.28 19.90 1.27
C VAL A 164 -18.94 21.19 0.53
N GLN A 165 -17.68 21.34 0.10
CA GLN A 165 -17.28 22.52 -0.67
C GLN A 165 -17.90 22.52 -2.07
N ALA A 166 -17.97 21.40 -2.77
CA ALA A 166 -18.61 21.33 -4.09
C ALA A 166 -20.08 21.76 -4.05
N LYS A 167 -20.84 21.32 -3.04
CA LYS A 167 -22.24 21.74 -2.83
C LYS A 167 -22.37 23.24 -2.63
N SER A 168 -21.50 23.83 -1.81
CA SER A 168 -21.46 25.27 -1.55
C SER A 168 -21.08 26.08 -2.80
N LEU A 169 -19.99 25.68 -3.47
CA LEU A 169 -19.46 26.37 -4.63
C LEU A 169 -20.39 26.26 -5.86
N SER A 170 -21.07 25.12 -6.05
CA SER A 170 -22.08 24.97 -7.11
C SER A 170 -23.23 25.95 -6.92
N LYS A 171 -23.69 26.12 -5.66
CA LYS A 171 -24.72 27.10 -5.33
C LYS A 171 -24.26 28.53 -5.64
N LEU A 172 -23.02 28.86 -5.29
CA LEU A 172 -22.45 30.18 -5.57
C LEU A 172 -22.31 30.44 -7.08
N PHE A 173 -21.87 29.43 -7.85
CA PHE A 173 -21.59 29.59 -9.27
C PHE A 173 -22.86 29.72 -10.14
N TYR A 174 -23.88 28.90 -9.90
CA TYR A 174 -25.12 28.93 -10.68
C TYR A 174 -26.24 29.75 -10.04
N ASN A 175 -26.03 30.28 -8.84
CA ASN A 175 -27.08 30.89 -8.03
C ASN A 175 -28.31 29.96 -7.83
N GLN A 176 -28.06 28.65 -7.79
CA GLN A 176 -29.07 27.60 -7.68
C GLN A 176 -28.53 26.45 -6.81
N THR A 177 -29.34 25.94 -5.89
CA THR A 177 -28.95 24.76 -5.09
C THR A 177 -28.99 23.48 -5.93
N TYR A 178 -28.07 22.56 -5.66
CA TYR A 178 -28.08 21.21 -6.22
C TYR A 178 -29.39 20.49 -5.87
N LYS A 179 -29.81 19.57 -6.75
CA LYS A 179 -30.99 18.71 -6.51
C LYS A 179 -30.61 17.36 -5.93
N LYS A 180 -29.53 16.76 -6.45
CA LYS A 180 -29.05 15.43 -6.06
C LYS A 180 -27.53 15.36 -6.10
N SER A 181 -26.96 14.60 -5.16
CA SER A 181 -25.52 14.38 -5.00
C SER A 181 -25.20 12.89 -5.19
N TYR A 182 -24.18 12.59 -5.97
CA TYR A 182 -23.80 11.23 -6.33
C TYR A 182 -22.33 10.98 -6.04
N PHE A 183 -21.98 9.73 -5.79
CA PHE A 183 -20.61 9.28 -5.62
C PHE A 183 -20.28 8.13 -6.58
N ILE A 184 -19.09 8.14 -7.16
CA ILE A 184 -18.53 7.03 -7.93
C ILE A 184 -17.09 6.74 -7.50
N GLY A 185 -16.84 5.48 -7.13
CA GLY A 185 -15.51 5.03 -6.74
C GLY A 185 -15.35 3.52 -6.83
N CYS A 186 -14.12 3.06 -7.09
CA CYS A 186 -13.76 1.65 -7.14
C CYS A 186 -12.52 1.40 -6.28
N SER A 187 -12.36 0.20 -5.69
CA SER A 187 -11.22 -0.14 -4.82
C SER A 187 -11.21 0.70 -3.53
N LEU A 188 -10.23 1.59 -3.35
CA LEU A 188 -10.25 2.58 -2.28
C LEU A 188 -11.52 3.44 -2.37
N GLY A 189 -11.92 3.84 -3.57
CA GLY A 189 -13.18 4.55 -3.80
C GLY A 189 -14.40 3.79 -3.31
N GLY A 190 -14.44 2.45 -3.44
CA GLY A 190 -15.54 1.66 -2.90
C GLY A 190 -15.59 1.72 -1.37
N ARG A 191 -14.42 1.65 -0.70
CA ARG A 191 -14.31 1.87 0.76
C ARG A 191 -14.80 3.26 1.15
N GLN A 192 -14.39 4.28 0.39
CA GLN A 192 -14.75 5.68 0.63
C GLN A 192 -16.26 5.90 0.51
N GLY A 193 -16.90 5.35 -0.52
CA GLY A 193 -18.35 5.40 -0.69
C GLY A 193 -19.12 4.73 0.45
N ILE A 194 -18.76 3.49 0.81
CA ILE A 194 -19.40 2.78 1.94
C ILE A 194 -19.14 3.52 3.27
N GLY A 195 -17.91 3.98 3.49
CA GLY A 195 -17.56 4.74 4.68
C GLY A 195 -18.28 6.09 4.78
N ALA A 196 -18.59 6.72 3.64
CA ALA A 196 -19.41 7.93 3.61
C ALA A 196 -20.88 7.62 3.90
N ALA A 197 -21.43 6.51 3.40
CA ALA A 197 -22.80 6.10 3.72
C ALA A 197 -23.02 5.91 5.24
N ASP A 198 -22.02 5.36 5.92
CA ASP A 198 -22.03 5.16 7.38
C ASP A 198 -21.77 6.46 8.16
N ARG A 199 -20.69 7.19 7.84
CA ARG A 199 -20.24 8.35 8.63
C ARG A 199 -20.94 9.66 8.25
N TYR A 200 -21.28 9.84 6.98
CA TYR A 200 -21.83 11.07 6.40
C TYR A 200 -23.03 10.77 5.49
N PRO A 201 -24.13 10.22 6.03
CA PRO A 201 -25.26 9.73 5.24
C PRO A 201 -25.94 10.82 4.38
N ASN A 202 -25.70 12.10 4.67
CA ASN A 202 -26.26 13.24 3.93
C ASN A 202 -25.34 13.76 2.81
N ASP A 203 -24.16 13.17 2.62
CA ASP A 203 -23.24 13.59 1.56
C ASP A 203 -23.75 13.21 0.17
N PHE A 204 -24.38 12.03 0.04
CA PHE A 204 -24.79 11.48 -1.25
C PHE A 204 -26.21 10.91 -1.21
N ASP A 205 -27.00 11.21 -2.25
CA ASP A 205 -28.29 10.57 -2.52
C ASP A 205 -28.12 9.22 -3.23
N GLY A 206 -27.00 9.00 -3.94
CA GLY A 206 -26.69 7.76 -4.63
C GLY A 206 -25.18 7.46 -4.64
N ILE A 207 -24.81 6.21 -4.37
CA ILE A 207 -23.42 5.79 -4.22
C ILE A 207 -23.17 4.56 -5.10
N ILE A 208 -22.18 4.66 -6.00
CA ILE A 208 -21.61 3.53 -6.74
C ILE A 208 -20.28 3.17 -6.08
N ALA A 209 -20.25 2.05 -5.35
CA ALA A 209 -19.08 1.56 -4.65
C ALA A 209 -18.59 0.23 -5.25
N GLY A 210 -17.67 0.32 -6.22
CA GLY A 210 -17.08 -0.85 -6.88
C GLY A 210 -15.94 -1.49 -6.08
N SER A 211 -15.85 -2.83 -6.09
CA SER A 211 -14.77 -3.61 -5.46
C SER A 211 -14.25 -3.04 -4.13
N PRO A 212 -15.11 -2.84 -3.13
CA PRO A 212 -14.81 -1.96 -2.01
C PRO A 212 -13.75 -2.54 -1.06
N ALA A 213 -12.71 -1.75 -0.79
CA ALA A 213 -11.67 -2.08 0.18
C ALA A 213 -12.10 -1.84 1.64
N SER A 214 -13.32 -2.27 2.01
CA SER A 214 -14.00 -1.89 3.26
C SER A 214 -13.31 -2.41 4.52
N ASP A 215 -12.91 -3.68 4.53
CA ASP A 215 -12.13 -4.27 5.62
C ASP A 215 -10.62 -4.00 5.42
N PHE A 216 -10.28 -2.72 5.39
CA PHE A 216 -9.02 -2.22 4.82
C PHE A 216 -7.78 -2.79 5.51
N ASN A 217 -7.76 -2.83 6.84
CA ASN A 217 -6.59 -3.29 7.59
C ASN A 217 -6.32 -4.77 7.35
N ASN A 218 -7.38 -5.59 7.39
CA ASN A 218 -7.28 -7.02 7.13
C ASN A 218 -6.98 -7.31 5.66
N LEU A 219 -7.54 -6.53 4.73
CA LEU A 219 -7.19 -6.61 3.29
C LEU A 219 -5.69 -6.38 3.06
N TYR A 220 -5.09 -5.39 3.74
CA TYR A 220 -3.65 -5.13 3.59
C TYR A 220 -2.80 -6.22 4.24
N ALA A 221 -3.20 -6.75 5.39
CA ALA A 221 -2.56 -7.92 5.98
C ALA A 221 -2.62 -9.14 5.05
N TRP A 222 -3.77 -9.37 4.41
CA TRP A 222 -3.97 -10.43 3.43
C TRP A 222 -3.13 -10.25 2.16
N ARG A 223 -3.08 -9.04 1.59
CA ARG A 223 -2.20 -8.72 0.44
C ARG A 223 -0.72 -8.94 0.79
N ALA A 224 -0.31 -8.52 1.98
CA ALA A 224 1.04 -8.74 2.48
C ALA A 224 1.35 -10.25 2.60
N SER A 225 0.39 -11.06 3.02
CA SER A 225 0.61 -12.51 3.19
C SER A 225 0.99 -13.27 1.91
N PHE A 226 0.74 -12.73 0.71
CA PHE A 226 1.08 -13.44 -0.53
C PHE A 226 2.58 -13.62 -0.76
N TYR A 227 3.39 -12.60 -0.50
CA TYR A 227 4.84 -12.68 -0.75
C TYR A 227 5.54 -13.82 0.05
N PRO A 228 5.28 -14.03 1.36
CA PRO A 228 5.79 -15.21 2.05
C PRO A 228 5.18 -16.54 1.55
N ILE A 229 3.96 -16.54 0.99
CA ILE A 229 3.36 -17.75 0.43
C ILE A 229 4.01 -18.14 -0.91
N THR A 230 4.21 -17.17 -1.80
CA THR A 230 4.76 -17.41 -3.14
C THR A 230 6.27 -17.60 -3.10
N GLY A 231 6.94 -17.06 -2.09
CA GLY A 231 8.39 -16.94 -2.05
C GLY A 231 8.91 -15.91 -3.05
N LYS A 232 10.24 -15.78 -3.12
CA LYS A 232 10.92 -14.96 -4.14
C LYS A 232 10.78 -15.66 -5.49
N ASN A 233 10.83 -14.90 -6.59
CA ASN A 233 10.87 -15.46 -7.94
C ASN A 233 12.10 -16.36 -8.24
N THR A 234 13.08 -16.38 -7.33
CA THR A 234 14.27 -17.25 -7.36
C THR A 234 14.14 -18.49 -6.48
N SER A 235 13.05 -18.62 -5.70
CA SER A 235 12.79 -19.79 -4.88
C SER A 235 12.49 -21.01 -5.76
N SER A 236 12.91 -22.20 -5.33
CA SER A 236 12.74 -23.45 -6.08
C SER A 236 11.27 -23.91 -6.20
N ASP A 237 10.42 -23.44 -5.28
CA ASP A 237 8.98 -23.70 -5.20
C ASP A 237 8.13 -22.56 -5.77
N PHE A 238 8.74 -21.51 -6.30
CA PHE A 238 8.02 -20.43 -6.97
C PHE A 238 7.23 -20.95 -8.18
N ILE A 239 6.04 -20.40 -8.41
CA ILE A 239 5.18 -20.70 -9.55
C ILE A 239 5.29 -19.55 -10.55
N ASP A 240 5.96 -19.79 -11.67
CA ASP A 240 6.11 -18.79 -12.73
C ASP A 240 4.81 -18.54 -13.51
N ALA A 241 4.82 -17.50 -14.35
CA ALA A 241 3.67 -17.10 -15.15
C ALA A 241 3.17 -18.21 -16.10
N LYS A 242 4.06 -19.07 -16.63
CA LYS A 242 3.65 -20.16 -17.54
C LYS A 242 2.87 -21.23 -16.78
N LYS A 243 3.31 -21.55 -15.56
CA LYS A 243 2.56 -22.45 -14.68
C LYS A 243 1.22 -21.88 -14.24
N TRP A 244 1.12 -20.57 -14.03
CA TRP A 244 -0.17 -19.94 -13.73
C TRP A 244 -1.17 -20.00 -14.88
N VAL A 245 -0.70 -19.96 -16.14
CA VAL A 245 -1.58 -20.22 -17.31
C VAL A 245 -2.08 -21.66 -17.27
N MET A 246 -1.20 -22.64 -17.04
CA MET A 246 -1.60 -24.05 -16.92
C MET A 246 -2.56 -24.30 -15.74
N ILE A 247 -2.34 -23.64 -14.60
CA ILE A 247 -3.25 -23.71 -13.45
C ILE A 247 -4.62 -23.13 -13.83
N HIS A 248 -4.65 -21.99 -14.52
CA HIS A 248 -5.89 -21.38 -14.97
C HIS A 248 -6.68 -22.28 -15.92
N ASP A 249 -6.01 -22.91 -16.89
CA ASP A 249 -6.64 -23.85 -17.82
C ASP A 249 -7.27 -25.05 -17.07
N GLU A 250 -6.59 -25.57 -16.06
CA GLU A 250 -7.13 -26.67 -15.23
C GLU A 250 -8.25 -26.21 -14.29
N VAL A 251 -8.17 -24.99 -13.77
CA VAL A 251 -9.28 -24.36 -13.01
C VAL A 251 -10.52 -24.29 -13.89
N LEU A 252 -10.43 -23.77 -15.12
CA LEU A 252 -11.56 -23.72 -16.05
C LEU A 252 -12.05 -25.13 -16.39
N ARG A 253 -11.15 -26.08 -16.65
CA ARG A 253 -11.52 -27.48 -16.93
C ARG A 253 -12.35 -28.10 -15.80
N GLN A 254 -12.13 -27.70 -14.55
CA GLN A 254 -12.86 -28.20 -13.39
C GLN A 254 -14.10 -27.38 -13.02
N CYS A 255 -14.14 -26.08 -13.35
CA CYS A 255 -15.10 -25.14 -12.80
C CYS A 255 -15.97 -24.37 -13.80
N ASP A 256 -15.59 -24.26 -15.07
CA ASP A 256 -16.34 -23.54 -16.13
C ASP A 256 -17.77 -24.12 -16.25
N THR A 257 -17.89 -25.43 -16.45
CA THR A 257 -19.20 -26.09 -16.64
C THR A 257 -20.08 -26.18 -15.39
N VAL A 258 -19.67 -25.61 -14.25
CA VAL A 258 -20.45 -25.67 -13.00
C VAL A 258 -21.75 -24.87 -13.12
N ASP A 259 -21.76 -23.79 -13.90
CA ASP A 259 -22.96 -22.99 -14.20
C ASP A 259 -23.82 -23.58 -15.33
N GLY A 260 -23.32 -24.61 -16.02
CA GLY A 260 -24.02 -25.33 -17.09
C GLY A 260 -23.58 -24.94 -18.51
N VAL A 261 -22.63 -24.02 -18.69
CA VAL A 261 -22.07 -23.63 -19.99
C VAL A 261 -20.55 -23.83 -19.99
N GLN A 262 -19.96 -24.11 -21.16
CA GLN A 262 -18.50 -24.12 -21.33
C GLN A 262 -18.12 -22.91 -22.18
N ASP A 263 -17.87 -21.77 -21.56
CA ASP A 263 -17.52 -20.52 -22.24
C ASP A 263 -16.24 -19.86 -21.72
N GLY A 264 -15.53 -20.55 -20.81
CA GLY A 264 -14.30 -20.08 -20.19
C GLY A 264 -14.54 -19.06 -19.08
N ILE A 265 -15.75 -19.01 -18.52
CA ILE A 265 -16.15 -18.12 -17.43
C ILE A 265 -16.49 -18.97 -16.20
N ILE A 266 -16.26 -18.42 -15.01
CA ILE A 266 -16.75 -19.01 -13.76
C ILE A 266 -17.81 -18.06 -13.23
N GLU A 267 -19.08 -18.38 -13.45
CA GLU A 267 -20.19 -17.47 -13.14
C GLU A 267 -20.36 -17.27 -11.62
N ASP A 268 -20.11 -18.32 -10.82
CA ASP A 268 -20.04 -18.25 -9.36
C ASP A 268 -18.82 -19.02 -8.83
N PRO A 269 -17.72 -18.33 -8.49
CA PRO A 269 -16.50 -18.97 -8.04
C PRO A 269 -16.63 -19.61 -6.64
N THR A 270 -17.72 -19.36 -5.90
CA THR A 270 -17.97 -20.04 -4.61
C THR A 270 -18.35 -21.51 -4.79
N LEU A 271 -18.79 -21.90 -5.99
CA LEU A 271 -19.12 -23.29 -6.34
C LEU A 271 -17.93 -24.05 -6.93
N CYS A 272 -16.83 -23.36 -7.25
CA CYS A 272 -15.62 -23.96 -7.80
C CYS A 272 -14.83 -24.71 -6.72
N ASN A 273 -14.84 -26.04 -6.78
CA ASN A 273 -14.06 -26.92 -5.91
C ASN A 273 -12.84 -27.48 -6.66
N PHE A 274 -11.91 -26.59 -6.99
CA PHE A 274 -10.69 -26.93 -7.74
C PHE A 274 -9.75 -27.85 -6.92
N LYS A 275 -9.26 -28.90 -7.58
CA LYS A 275 -8.31 -29.88 -7.05
C LYS A 275 -6.96 -29.73 -7.75
N PRO A 276 -6.01 -28.97 -7.18
CA PRO A 276 -4.72 -28.75 -7.82
C PRO A 276 -3.88 -30.03 -7.94
N GLU A 277 -4.17 -31.07 -7.16
CA GLU A 277 -3.43 -32.34 -7.17
C GLU A 277 -3.47 -33.05 -8.53
N THR A 278 -4.45 -32.70 -9.38
CA THR A 278 -4.52 -33.13 -10.79
C THR A 278 -3.31 -32.68 -11.62
N LEU A 279 -2.62 -31.62 -11.19
CA LEU A 279 -1.42 -31.07 -11.81
C LEU A 279 -0.12 -31.61 -11.20
N LEU A 280 -0.17 -32.57 -10.26
CA LEU A 280 1.04 -33.11 -9.64
C LEU A 280 1.98 -33.74 -10.68
N CYS A 281 3.27 -33.43 -10.56
CA CYS A 281 4.28 -34.09 -11.38
C CYS A 281 4.29 -35.62 -11.13
N PRO A 282 4.42 -36.45 -12.18
CA PRO A 282 4.45 -37.90 -12.05
C PRO A 282 5.53 -38.37 -11.06
N SER A 283 5.28 -39.41 -10.28
CA SER A 283 6.28 -40.04 -9.42
C SER A 283 6.20 -41.56 -9.55
N PRO A 284 7.26 -42.28 -9.98
CA PRO A 284 8.62 -41.79 -10.28
C PRO A 284 8.72 -40.97 -11.59
N PRO A 285 9.85 -40.26 -11.83
CA PRO A 285 10.07 -39.51 -13.07
C PRO A 285 9.99 -40.40 -14.32
N ILE A 286 9.30 -39.94 -15.35
CA ILE A 286 9.24 -40.64 -16.64
C ILE A 286 10.64 -40.56 -17.29
N TYR A 287 11.23 -41.71 -17.63
CA TYR A 287 12.60 -41.82 -18.17
C TYR A 287 13.71 -41.18 -17.30
N GLY A 288 13.50 -41.05 -15.99
CA GLY A 288 14.50 -40.48 -15.08
C GLY A 288 14.63 -38.95 -15.15
N VAL A 289 13.80 -38.27 -15.94
CA VAL A 289 13.76 -36.80 -16.05
C VAL A 289 12.41 -36.28 -15.56
N GLN A 290 12.41 -35.45 -14.51
CA GLN A 290 11.23 -34.69 -14.12
C GLN A 290 11.11 -33.45 -15.00
N ASN A 291 10.24 -33.48 -16.01
CA ASN A 291 9.85 -32.25 -16.68
C ASN A 291 8.83 -31.50 -15.81
N THR A 292 9.30 -30.53 -15.03
CA THR A 292 8.46 -29.72 -14.16
C THR A 292 7.81 -28.53 -14.87
N SER A 293 7.97 -28.39 -16.19
CA SER A 293 7.40 -27.25 -16.93
C SER A 293 5.88 -27.35 -17.12
N SER A 294 5.31 -28.55 -17.05
CA SER A 294 3.91 -28.86 -17.33
C SER A 294 3.20 -29.56 -16.16
N CYS A 295 3.71 -29.38 -14.94
CA CYS A 295 3.15 -29.94 -13.72
C CYS A 295 3.67 -29.15 -12.50
N LEU A 296 3.08 -29.42 -11.34
CA LEU A 296 3.41 -28.79 -10.07
C LEU A 296 4.07 -29.80 -9.13
N THR A 297 5.11 -29.35 -8.42
CA THR A 297 5.69 -30.10 -7.30
C THR A 297 4.75 -30.09 -6.09
N PRO A 298 4.90 -30.99 -5.12
CA PRO A 298 4.12 -30.95 -3.88
C PRO A 298 4.20 -29.60 -3.14
N ALA A 299 5.37 -28.93 -3.18
CA ALA A 299 5.53 -27.60 -2.61
C ALA A 299 4.71 -26.55 -3.37
N GLN A 300 4.71 -26.58 -4.71
CA GLN A 300 3.90 -25.69 -5.54
C GLN A 300 2.40 -25.94 -5.33
N ILE A 301 1.96 -27.19 -5.15
CA ILE A 301 0.58 -27.50 -4.76
C ILE A 301 0.22 -26.85 -3.41
N ALA A 302 1.13 -26.92 -2.43
CA ALA A 302 0.91 -26.26 -1.14
C ALA A 302 0.79 -24.73 -1.27
N VAL A 303 1.57 -24.10 -2.16
CA VAL A 303 1.46 -22.67 -2.48
C VAL A 303 0.07 -22.34 -3.05
N VAL A 304 -0.40 -23.10 -4.05
CA VAL A 304 -1.74 -22.92 -4.64
C VAL A 304 -2.83 -23.07 -3.58
N ASN A 305 -2.79 -24.16 -2.80
CA ASN A 305 -3.75 -24.40 -1.73
C ASN A 305 -3.76 -23.26 -0.70
N LYS A 306 -2.59 -22.71 -0.36
CA LYS A 306 -2.47 -21.62 0.62
C LYS A 306 -3.00 -20.29 0.08
N ILE A 307 -2.77 -19.97 -1.20
CA ILE A 307 -3.34 -18.79 -1.89
C ILE A 307 -4.87 -18.80 -1.86
N HIS A 308 -5.46 -19.98 -2.06
CA HIS A 308 -6.91 -20.18 -2.11
C HIS A 308 -7.51 -20.60 -0.74
N SER A 309 -6.77 -20.37 0.34
CA SER A 309 -7.27 -20.55 1.71
C SER A 309 -7.49 -19.20 2.39
N PRO A 310 -8.45 -19.09 3.33
CA PRO A 310 -8.60 -17.87 4.12
C PRO A 310 -7.37 -17.59 4.98
N LEU A 311 -7.09 -16.32 5.23
CA LEU A 311 -6.06 -15.90 6.18
C LEU A 311 -6.65 -15.88 7.58
N TYR A 312 -6.05 -16.65 8.49
CA TYR A 312 -6.38 -16.69 9.90
C TYR A 312 -5.27 -16.07 10.74
N GLY A 313 -5.67 -15.41 11.84
CA GLY A 313 -4.78 -14.92 12.88
C GLY A 313 -4.31 -16.03 13.80
N THR A 314 -3.42 -15.69 14.73
CA THR A 314 -2.87 -16.65 15.70
C THR A 314 -3.88 -17.13 16.75
N ASP A 315 -5.05 -16.49 16.81
CA ASP A 315 -6.18 -16.84 17.68
C ASP A 315 -7.28 -17.60 16.91
N ASP A 316 -6.94 -18.16 15.76
CA ASP A 316 -7.84 -18.86 14.82
C ASP A 316 -9.03 -18.01 14.35
N LYS A 317 -8.95 -16.68 14.51
CA LYS A 317 -9.94 -15.77 13.94
C LYS A 317 -9.64 -15.48 12.49
N LEU A 318 -10.68 -15.44 11.68
CA LEU A 318 -10.61 -15.01 10.29
C LEU A 318 -10.08 -13.57 10.23
N ILE A 319 -8.99 -13.36 9.50
CA ILE A 319 -8.51 -12.03 9.11
C ILE A 319 -9.16 -11.66 7.78
N TYR A 320 -9.02 -12.49 6.74
CA TYR A 320 -9.57 -12.18 5.42
C TYR A 320 -9.93 -13.45 4.64
N PRO A 321 -10.98 -13.45 3.81
CA PRO A 321 -11.36 -14.61 2.99
C PRO A 321 -10.28 -15.00 1.98
N ALA A 322 -10.44 -16.20 1.40
CA ALA A 322 -9.57 -16.73 0.37
C ALA A 322 -9.60 -15.91 -0.92
N MET A 323 -8.54 -16.01 -1.73
CA MET A 323 -8.59 -15.58 -3.13
C MET A 323 -9.50 -16.53 -3.91
N GLN A 324 -10.48 -15.99 -4.65
CA GLN A 324 -11.33 -16.79 -5.52
C GLN A 324 -10.55 -17.32 -6.75
N TYR A 325 -11.04 -18.39 -7.38
CA TYR A 325 -10.49 -18.91 -8.63
C TYR A 325 -10.90 -18.06 -9.84
N GLY A 326 -10.14 -18.16 -10.95
CA GLY A 326 -10.41 -17.51 -12.23
C GLY A 326 -9.66 -16.19 -12.45
N ASN A 327 -8.88 -15.71 -11.47
CA ASN A 327 -8.11 -14.47 -11.57
C ASN A 327 -6.60 -14.68 -11.81
N GLU A 328 -6.16 -15.93 -11.98
CA GLU A 328 -4.75 -16.34 -11.96
C GLU A 328 -3.92 -15.60 -13.00
N LEU A 329 -4.48 -15.37 -14.21
CA LEU A 329 -3.82 -14.67 -15.31
C LEU A 329 -3.45 -13.24 -14.96
N LYS A 330 -4.28 -12.55 -14.16
CA LYS A 330 -3.97 -11.19 -13.71
C LYS A 330 -3.18 -11.21 -12.40
N ALA A 331 -3.54 -12.08 -11.46
CA ALA A 331 -2.93 -12.16 -10.16
C ALA A 331 -1.44 -12.55 -10.22
N ASN A 332 -1.00 -13.33 -11.22
CA ASN A 332 0.42 -13.65 -11.39
C ASN A 332 1.30 -12.46 -11.80
N THR A 333 0.72 -11.40 -12.36
CA THR A 333 1.45 -10.14 -12.61
C THR A 333 1.45 -9.21 -11.38
N GLY A 334 0.65 -9.54 -10.36
CA GLY A 334 0.49 -8.79 -9.13
C GLY A 334 0.85 -9.63 -7.90
N LEU A 335 -0.15 -10.09 -7.15
CA LEU A 335 0.05 -10.75 -5.86
C LEU A 335 0.87 -12.05 -5.93
N PHE A 336 0.89 -12.77 -7.07
CA PHE A 336 1.63 -14.04 -7.18
C PHE A 336 3.01 -13.90 -7.83
N ASN A 337 3.48 -12.68 -8.10
CA ASN A 337 4.68 -12.44 -8.91
C ASN A 337 6.01 -12.67 -8.18
N GLY A 338 5.97 -13.08 -6.91
CA GLY A 338 7.17 -13.32 -6.10
C GLY A 338 7.91 -12.06 -5.68
N LEU A 339 7.22 -10.92 -5.64
CA LEU A 339 7.70 -9.64 -5.12
C LEU A 339 6.72 -9.12 -4.04
N PRO A 340 7.19 -8.32 -3.06
CA PRO A 340 6.29 -7.61 -2.16
C PRO A 340 5.29 -6.75 -2.94
N TRP A 341 4.00 -6.87 -2.60
CA TRP A 341 2.97 -6.12 -3.31
C TRP A 341 3.16 -4.60 -3.13
N GLN A 342 3.08 -3.83 -4.23
CA GLN A 342 3.45 -2.40 -4.26
C GLN A 342 2.74 -1.56 -3.18
N LEU A 343 1.45 -1.84 -2.91
CA LEU A 343 0.68 -1.08 -1.93
C LEU A 343 1.03 -1.46 -0.47
N SER A 344 1.55 -2.67 -0.25
CA SER A 344 2.05 -3.11 1.06
C SER A 344 3.57 -3.07 1.17
N GLN A 345 4.29 -2.64 0.12
CA GLN A 345 5.75 -2.69 0.09
C GLN A 345 6.35 -1.90 1.25
N ASP A 346 5.71 -0.80 1.67
CA ASP A 346 6.19 0.07 2.74
C ASP A 346 6.23 -0.67 4.08
N TRP A 347 5.42 -1.73 4.25
CA TRP A 347 5.51 -2.65 5.39
C TRP A 347 6.79 -3.50 5.39
N TYR A 348 7.37 -3.74 4.20
CA TYR A 348 8.59 -4.52 3.98
C TYR A 348 9.85 -3.67 3.78
N ARG A 349 9.71 -2.34 3.66
CA ARG A 349 10.83 -1.44 3.33
C ARG A 349 11.80 -1.19 4.47
N GLY A 350 11.38 -1.35 5.72
CA GLY A 350 12.24 -1.16 6.89
C GLY A 350 13.21 -2.33 7.09
N LYS A 351 14.45 -2.04 7.48
CA LYS A 351 15.33 -3.01 8.13
C LYS A 351 15.26 -2.77 9.63
N THR A 352 15.14 -3.83 10.42
CA THR A 352 15.07 -3.72 11.88
C THR A 352 16.06 -4.68 12.50
N ILE A 353 16.96 -4.14 13.30
CA ILE A 353 17.78 -4.91 14.24
C ILE A 353 17.17 -4.69 15.62
N ALA A 354 16.68 -5.76 16.24
CA ALA A 354 16.28 -5.79 17.62
C ALA A 354 17.35 -6.51 18.46
N TYR A 355 17.52 -6.09 19.71
CA TYR A 355 18.39 -6.79 20.65
C TYR A 355 17.79 -6.80 22.06
N HIS A 356 18.20 -7.76 22.89
CA HIS A 356 17.83 -7.79 24.31
C HIS A 356 19.00 -8.32 25.15
N GLY A 357 19.32 -7.62 26.24
CA GLY A 357 20.28 -8.10 27.25
C GLY A 357 19.75 -9.33 27.98
N LEU A 358 20.52 -10.41 28.03
CA LEU A 358 20.07 -11.67 28.63
C LEU A 358 20.02 -11.64 30.17
N GLN A 359 20.64 -10.64 30.80
CA GLN A 359 20.57 -10.39 32.24
C GLN A 359 19.83 -9.09 32.54
N ASP A 360 18.97 -8.62 31.64
CA ASP A 360 18.12 -7.46 31.86
C ASP A 360 17.24 -7.64 33.10
N GLN A 361 17.48 -6.78 34.07
CA GLN A 361 16.86 -6.77 35.39
C GLN A 361 15.58 -5.92 35.46
N GLN A 362 15.21 -5.24 34.38
CA GLN A 362 14.01 -4.39 34.30
C GLN A 362 12.95 -5.01 33.39
N ILE A 363 13.36 -5.56 32.24
CA ILE A 363 12.47 -6.18 31.26
C ILE A 363 12.98 -7.59 30.96
N THR A 364 12.15 -8.60 31.23
CA THR A 364 12.52 -9.99 30.96
C THR A 364 12.92 -10.21 29.50
N SER A 365 14.10 -10.78 29.28
CA SER A 365 14.63 -11.09 27.94
C SER A 365 13.81 -12.15 27.19
N PHE A 366 12.95 -12.89 27.89
CA PHE A 366 11.97 -13.80 27.27
C PHE A 366 10.91 -13.07 26.44
N GLN A 367 10.68 -11.77 26.70
CA GLN A 367 9.74 -10.97 25.91
C GLN A 367 10.21 -10.82 24.46
N GLY A 368 11.49 -10.52 24.24
CA GLY A 368 12.04 -10.38 22.88
C GLY A 368 11.95 -11.68 22.08
N ILE A 369 12.20 -12.82 22.73
CA ILE A 369 12.02 -14.16 22.14
C ILE A 369 10.55 -14.40 21.78
N ARG A 370 9.63 -14.15 22.73
CA ARG A 370 8.20 -14.30 22.50
C ARG A 370 7.72 -13.44 21.33
N PHE A 371 8.19 -12.19 21.23
CA PHE A 371 7.84 -11.29 20.14
C PHE A 371 8.37 -11.77 18.79
N TYR A 372 9.66 -12.16 18.71
CA TYR A 372 10.22 -12.74 17.49
C TYR A 372 9.40 -13.94 17.02
N ASP A 373 9.11 -14.88 17.92
CA ASP A 373 8.35 -16.08 17.57
C ASP A 373 6.90 -15.77 17.19
N HIS A 374 6.29 -14.77 17.84
CA HIS A 374 4.96 -14.30 17.49
C HIS A 374 4.95 -13.64 16.11
N LEU A 375 5.92 -12.76 15.82
CA LEU A 375 6.08 -12.10 14.52
C LEU A 375 6.29 -13.14 13.41
N ARG A 376 7.22 -14.09 13.63
CA ARG A 376 7.51 -15.19 12.71
C ARG A 376 6.26 -16.03 12.40
N ARG A 377 5.56 -16.48 13.44
CA ARG A 377 4.33 -17.29 13.28
C ARG A 377 3.20 -16.48 12.65
N GLY A 378 3.01 -15.23 13.08
CA GLY A 378 1.97 -14.34 12.55
C GLY A 378 2.17 -14.03 11.07
N MET A 379 3.42 -13.96 10.61
CA MET A 379 3.75 -13.75 9.21
C MET A 379 3.93 -15.06 8.41
N SER A 380 3.74 -16.23 9.04
CA SER A 380 4.01 -17.55 8.46
C SER A 380 5.41 -17.66 7.82
N LYS A 381 6.44 -17.06 8.44
CA LYS A 381 7.82 -17.05 7.93
C LYS A 381 8.72 -18.08 8.63
N THR A 382 9.71 -18.56 7.90
CA THR A 382 10.91 -19.19 8.48
C THR A 382 11.82 -18.10 9.08
N PRO A 383 12.76 -18.46 9.98
CA PRO A 383 13.79 -17.52 10.43
C PRO A 383 14.55 -16.86 9.27
N SER A 384 14.92 -17.62 8.24
CA SER A 384 15.63 -17.12 7.05
C SER A 384 14.82 -16.11 6.24
N GLU A 385 13.50 -16.25 6.17
CA GLU A 385 12.65 -15.27 5.48
C GLU A 385 12.37 -14.01 6.30
N LEU A 386 12.45 -14.12 7.64
CA LEU A 386 12.35 -12.97 8.53
C LEU A 386 13.64 -12.13 8.46
N ASP A 387 14.79 -12.79 8.28
CA ASP A 387 16.12 -12.17 8.16
C ASP A 387 16.27 -11.19 6.98
N ASP A 388 15.32 -11.18 6.04
CA ASP A 388 15.26 -10.20 4.95
C ASP A 388 14.98 -8.78 5.47
N PHE A 389 14.32 -8.62 6.61
CA PHE A 389 13.92 -7.31 7.13
C PHE A 389 13.93 -7.17 8.67
N TYR A 390 13.93 -8.27 9.44
CA TYR A 390 13.95 -8.24 10.90
C TYR A 390 14.94 -9.27 11.47
N ARG A 391 15.93 -8.81 12.24
CA ARG A 391 16.91 -9.67 12.92
C ARG A 391 16.93 -9.37 14.41
N PHE A 392 16.89 -10.41 15.23
CA PHE A 392 16.90 -10.30 16.69
C PHE A 392 18.18 -10.91 17.28
N PHE A 393 18.86 -10.17 18.15
CA PHE A 393 20.10 -10.59 18.80
C PHE A 393 19.94 -10.67 20.32
N ARG A 394 20.41 -11.78 20.90
CA ARG A 394 20.45 -11.98 22.35
C ARG A 394 21.84 -11.66 22.87
N ILE A 395 21.95 -10.63 23.70
CA ILE A 395 23.25 -10.12 24.15
C ILE A 395 23.63 -10.77 25.49
N SER A 396 24.59 -11.69 25.46
CA SER A 396 25.00 -12.43 26.65
C SER A 396 25.68 -11.51 27.68
N GLY A 397 25.21 -11.57 28.92
CA GLY A 397 25.81 -10.85 30.04
C GLY A 397 25.58 -9.33 30.04
N MET A 398 24.57 -8.88 29.30
CA MET A 398 24.15 -7.48 29.27
C MET A 398 22.92 -7.26 30.17
N PHE A 399 22.93 -6.17 30.94
CA PHE A 399 21.82 -5.68 31.75
C PHE A 399 20.83 -4.85 30.91
N HIS A 400 19.94 -4.10 31.55
CA HIS A 400 18.99 -3.24 30.83
C HIS A 400 19.72 -2.17 30.00
N CYS A 401 19.62 -2.30 28.68
CA CYS A 401 20.20 -1.43 27.63
C CYS A 401 21.74 -1.29 27.57
N ASN A 402 22.46 -1.46 28.67
CA ASN A 402 23.91 -1.30 28.80
C ASN A 402 24.44 -2.08 30.01
N ALA A 403 25.75 -2.01 30.26
CA ALA A 403 26.45 -2.63 31.40
C ALA A 403 26.26 -4.16 31.50
N GLY A 404 26.88 -4.74 32.53
CA GLY A 404 26.80 -6.15 32.86
C GLY A 404 28.14 -6.89 32.73
N PRO A 405 28.22 -8.15 33.19
CA PRO A 405 29.47 -8.91 33.22
C PRO A 405 29.93 -9.38 31.83
N GLY A 406 29.07 -9.32 30.81
CA GLY A 406 29.34 -9.81 29.47
C GLY A 406 29.87 -8.76 28.50
N ALA A 407 30.09 -9.18 27.26
CA ALA A 407 30.55 -8.31 26.18
C ALA A 407 29.39 -7.45 25.65
N TRP A 408 28.99 -6.43 26.40
CA TRP A 408 27.75 -5.66 26.19
C TRP A 408 27.94 -4.41 25.32
N VAL A 409 29.17 -4.00 25.00
CA VAL A 409 29.44 -2.79 24.21
C VAL A 409 29.51 -3.12 22.73
N PHE A 410 28.58 -2.61 21.92
CA PHE A 410 28.50 -2.88 20.48
C PHE A 410 27.87 -1.71 19.68
N GLY A 411 28.00 -0.47 20.15
CA GLY A 411 27.52 0.72 19.43
C GLY A 411 26.02 0.96 19.51
N GLN A 412 25.33 0.41 20.51
CA GLN A 412 23.88 0.47 20.65
C GLN A 412 23.32 1.80 21.19
N GLY A 413 24.19 2.78 21.45
CA GLY A 413 23.85 4.10 21.96
C GLY A 413 25.08 4.98 22.14
N GLY A 414 24.89 6.21 22.64
CA GLY A 414 26.00 7.13 22.94
C GLY A 414 26.79 6.75 24.20
N SER A 415 27.83 7.53 24.50
CA SER A 415 28.67 7.39 25.71
C SER A 415 29.38 6.03 25.79
N GLY A 416 29.36 5.35 26.94
CA GLY A 416 30.06 4.08 27.16
C GLY A 416 29.67 2.96 26.18
N SER A 417 28.46 3.02 25.60
CA SER A 417 27.98 2.05 24.61
C SER A 417 28.65 2.16 23.23
N ALA A 418 29.31 3.29 22.93
CA ALA A 418 30.06 3.54 21.69
C ALA A 418 31.54 3.88 21.93
N ALA A 419 31.96 4.04 23.19
CA ALA A 419 33.32 4.41 23.53
C ALA A 419 34.31 3.28 23.20
N GLY A 420 35.34 3.60 22.41
CA GLY A 420 36.41 2.65 22.06
C GLY A 420 36.02 1.58 21.04
N ILE A 421 34.86 1.70 20.37
CA ILE A 421 34.41 0.77 19.33
C ILE A 421 34.44 1.48 17.96
N PRO A 422 35.05 0.88 16.91
CA PRO A 422 35.06 1.49 15.58
C PRO A 422 33.67 1.49 14.94
N PHE A 423 33.41 2.41 14.00
CA PHE A 423 32.15 2.46 13.24
C PHE A 423 32.17 1.45 12.08
N GLU A 424 32.33 0.17 12.42
CA GLU A 424 32.39 -0.96 11.50
C GLU A 424 31.22 -1.90 11.75
N ALA A 425 30.58 -2.40 10.68
CA ALA A 425 29.33 -3.15 10.75
C ALA A 425 29.38 -4.42 11.64
N GLU A 426 30.56 -5.00 11.85
CA GLU A 426 30.72 -6.19 12.68
C GLU A 426 30.79 -5.89 14.20
N GLU A 427 31.22 -4.69 14.59
CA GLU A 427 31.41 -4.29 15.99
C GLU A 427 30.43 -3.20 16.45
N ASN A 428 29.74 -2.56 15.51
CA ASN A 428 28.83 -1.45 15.78
C ASN A 428 27.47 -1.67 15.11
N VAL A 429 26.41 -1.82 15.91
CA VAL A 429 25.06 -2.10 15.41
C VAL A 429 24.46 -0.94 14.59
N LEU A 430 24.87 0.31 14.85
CA LEU A 430 24.47 1.45 14.04
C LEU A 430 25.14 1.40 12.66
N ALA A 431 26.44 1.06 12.59
CA ALA A 431 27.10 0.82 11.32
C ALA A 431 26.49 -0.39 10.59
N ALA A 432 26.10 -1.44 11.32
CA ALA A 432 25.47 -2.63 10.76
C ALA A 432 24.12 -2.36 10.10
N ILE A 433 23.27 -1.53 10.71
CA ILE A 433 21.98 -1.17 10.11
C ILE A 433 22.17 -0.26 8.89
N VAL A 434 23.17 0.64 8.90
CA VAL A 434 23.55 1.46 7.74
C VAL A 434 24.00 0.58 6.59
N ASP A 435 24.90 -0.38 6.83
CA ASP A 435 25.37 -1.33 5.81
C ASP A 435 24.23 -2.21 5.27
N TRP A 436 23.28 -2.61 6.12
CA TRP A 436 22.14 -3.38 5.67
C TRP A 436 21.19 -2.57 4.78
N VAL A 437 20.90 -1.33 5.17
CA VAL A 437 20.01 -0.44 4.42
C VAL A 437 20.65 0.02 3.11
N GLU A 438 21.90 0.47 3.14
CA GLU A 438 22.55 1.12 1.99
C GLU A 438 23.27 0.15 1.07
N LYS A 439 23.81 -0.96 1.61
CA LYS A 439 24.66 -1.90 0.86
C LYS A 439 24.06 -3.29 0.76
N GLY A 440 22.87 -3.52 1.34
CA GLY A 440 22.23 -4.83 1.39
C GLY A 440 22.98 -5.86 2.25
N LYS A 441 23.94 -5.43 3.08
CA LYS A 441 24.79 -6.32 3.88
C LYS A 441 24.22 -6.49 5.29
N ALA A 442 23.42 -7.52 5.47
CA ALA A 442 22.76 -7.79 6.75
C ALA A 442 23.70 -8.46 7.77
N PRO A 443 23.64 -8.12 9.07
CA PRO A 443 24.57 -8.66 10.07
C PRO A 443 24.22 -10.09 10.49
N GLU A 444 25.10 -11.06 10.28
CA GLU A 444 24.90 -12.45 10.75
C GLU A 444 25.22 -12.66 12.25
N GLY A 445 25.85 -11.67 12.86
CA GLY A 445 26.21 -11.62 14.28
C GLY A 445 26.65 -10.20 14.62
N ILE A 446 26.61 -9.86 15.91
CA ILE A 446 27.09 -8.56 16.40
C ILE A 446 28.18 -8.82 17.43
N THR A 447 29.40 -8.34 17.17
CA THR A 447 30.52 -8.49 18.10
C THR A 447 30.40 -7.47 19.22
N GLY A 448 30.10 -7.96 20.42
CA GLY A 448 30.18 -7.17 21.63
C GLY A 448 31.58 -7.21 22.25
N THR A 449 31.90 -6.16 22.99
CA THR A 449 33.16 -5.99 23.71
C THR A 449 32.90 -5.85 25.22
N LYS A 450 33.71 -6.51 26.05
CA LYS A 450 33.84 -6.23 27.47
C LYS A 450 35.17 -5.51 27.68
N PHE A 451 35.13 -4.29 28.21
CA PHE A 451 36.34 -3.59 28.63
C PHE A 451 36.70 -3.95 30.08
N VAL A 452 37.99 -3.81 30.41
CA VAL A 452 38.45 -3.95 31.80
C VAL A 452 37.75 -2.87 32.63
N GLU A 453 36.97 -3.29 33.63
CA GLU A 453 36.14 -2.41 34.48
C GLU A 453 35.17 -1.49 33.69
N ASP A 454 34.75 -1.92 32.49
CA ASP A 454 33.91 -1.12 31.59
C ASP A 454 34.52 0.25 31.19
N ASP A 455 35.85 0.35 31.24
CA ASP A 455 36.62 1.52 30.81
C ASP A 455 37.44 1.21 29.55
N ALA A 456 37.07 1.84 28.43
CA ALA A 456 37.74 1.66 27.16
C ALA A 456 39.23 2.02 27.20
N ALA A 457 39.65 2.95 28.08
CA ALA A 457 41.05 3.33 28.23
C ALA A 457 41.91 2.22 28.87
N LYS A 458 41.28 1.29 29.61
CA LYS A 458 41.95 0.15 30.25
C LYS A 458 42.07 -1.07 29.32
N GLY A 459 41.59 -0.96 28.09
CA GLY A 459 41.70 -2.00 27.07
C GLY A 459 40.59 -3.07 27.15
N VAL A 460 40.60 -3.93 26.14
CA VAL A 460 39.61 -5.00 25.97
C VAL A 460 39.92 -6.16 26.92
N SER A 461 38.95 -6.55 27.73
CA SER A 461 39.02 -7.78 28.53
C SER A 461 38.71 -9.01 27.68
N PHE A 462 37.58 -9.00 26.96
CA PHE A 462 37.26 -10.04 25.98
C PHE A 462 36.21 -9.54 24.97
N LYS A 463 36.05 -10.27 23.86
CA LYS A 463 35.00 -10.02 22.85
C LYS A 463 34.14 -11.25 22.66
N ARG A 464 32.88 -11.05 22.27
CA ARG A 464 32.02 -12.15 21.84
C ARG A 464 31.06 -11.74 20.73
N ARG A 465 30.98 -12.58 19.69
CA ARG A 465 29.99 -12.44 18.62
C ARG A 465 28.64 -12.99 19.08
N HIS A 466 27.67 -12.11 19.31
CA HIS A 466 26.31 -12.49 19.69
C HIS A 466 25.56 -13.03 18.47
N CYS A 467 24.90 -14.16 18.66
CA CYS A 467 24.20 -14.86 17.59
C CYS A 467 22.84 -14.24 17.30
N LYS A 468 22.50 -14.20 16.01
CA LYS A 468 21.14 -13.98 15.52
C LYS A 468 20.23 -15.12 16.02
N TYR A 469 19.09 -14.78 16.60
CA TYR A 469 18.07 -15.74 17.04
C TYR A 469 17.43 -16.43 15.82
N PRO A 470 17.11 -17.75 15.86
CA PRO A 470 17.06 -18.65 17.02
C PRO A 470 18.39 -19.26 17.48
N SER A 471 19.46 -19.14 16.70
CA SER A 471 20.75 -19.76 17.00
C SER A 471 21.32 -19.29 18.35
N ARG A 472 21.99 -20.20 19.05
CA ARG A 472 22.62 -19.98 20.37
C ARG A 472 24.13 -19.94 20.26
N ASN A 473 24.72 -19.08 21.06
CA ASN A 473 26.17 -19.01 21.18
C ASN A 473 26.68 -20.20 22.00
N THR A 474 27.53 -21.02 21.40
CA THR A 474 28.01 -22.28 21.98
C THR A 474 29.53 -22.29 21.99
N TYR A 475 30.13 -22.60 23.13
CA TYR A 475 31.58 -22.75 23.25
C TYR A 475 32.04 -23.99 22.47
N VAL A 476 33.07 -23.83 21.62
CA VAL A 476 33.57 -24.88 20.72
C VAL A 476 35.01 -25.31 21.03
N GLY A 477 35.65 -24.72 22.05
CA GLY A 477 37.03 -25.01 22.48
C GLY A 477 37.98 -23.83 22.29
N GLY A 478 39.11 -23.79 23.01
CA GLY A 478 40.10 -22.71 22.96
C GLY A 478 40.07 -21.79 24.18
N ASP A 479 40.52 -20.54 24.04
CA ASP A 479 40.39 -19.52 25.09
C ASP A 479 38.97 -18.92 25.07
N PRO A 480 38.17 -19.04 26.14
CA PRO A 480 36.82 -18.47 26.19
C PRO A 480 36.76 -16.95 25.93
N GLY A 481 37.85 -16.20 26.17
CA GLY A 481 37.93 -14.76 25.90
C GLY A 481 37.99 -14.39 24.41
N GLU A 482 38.33 -15.34 23.54
CA GLU A 482 38.42 -15.13 22.11
C GLU A 482 37.10 -15.41 21.38
N VAL A 483 36.79 -14.62 20.35
CA VAL A 483 35.58 -14.78 19.54
C VAL A 483 35.53 -16.15 18.84
N ARG A 484 36.68 -16.63 18.32
CA ARG A 484 36.80 -17.90 17.57
C ARG A 484 36.48 -19.15 18.40
N SER A 485 36.54 -19.05 19.72
CA SER A 485 36.26 -20.16 20.63
C SER A 485 34.76 -20.42 20.80
N TRP A 486 33.92 -19.67 20.07
CA TRP A 486 32.46 -19.72 20.14
C TRP A 486 31.85 -19.78 18.74
N GLY A 487 30.76 -20.51 18.61
CA GLY A 487 30.02 -20.64 17.35
C GLY A 487 28.51 -20.56 17.56
N CYS A 488 27.81 -20.00 16.57
CA CYS A 488 26.36 -19.99 16.54
C CYS A 488 25.84 -21.35 16.06
N ARG A 489 25.06 -22.03 16.90
CA ARG A 489 24.44 -23.32 16.58
C ARG A 489 22.93 -23.23 16.75
N ASP A 490 22.21 -23.85 15.83
CA ASP A 490 20.76 -24.02 15.95
C ASP A 490 20.46 -25.06 17.04
N VAL A 491 19.30 -24.92 17.68
CA VAL A 491 18.85 -25.81 18.75
C VAL A 491 17.51 -26.41 18.39
#